data_AF-A0A6P6XHJ1-F1
#
_entry.id   AF-A0A6P6XHJ1-F1
#
_cell.length_a   1.000
_cell.length_b   1.000
_cell.length_c   1.000
_cell.angle_alpha   90.00
_cell.angle_beta   90.00
_cell.angle_gamma   90.00
#
_symmetry.space_group_name_H-M   'P 1'
#
loop_
_entity.id
_entity.type
_entity.pdbx_description
1 polymer ?
#
loop_
_entity_poly.entity_id
_entity_poly.type
_entity_poly.pdbx_seq_one_letter_code
_entity_poly.pdbx_strand_id
1 'polypeptide(L)'
;MGCCLRAAPSSSFLLTCVKGPANSKSSSYSRRWYNPVRRKSSLLIPDTDRQWVTADNNRTHLLSEERFTVVSYNILGDRNAFKHWDLYRNVPSIYLKWDYRKRVICEELIGLNPDIICLQEVDKYFDVLNIMEKAGYLGSYKRRTGDYADGCAMFWKADKFQLIEGESIEFKQYGLRDNVAQVSVFEMRKAKSRRILVGNIHVLYNPRRGDVKLGQIRFLLSRASILSKKWGNTPVVLAGDYNSTPQSAIYTFFSSSELNIMLHDRGDLSGQKNCRPTQALGIRREQGSLFVWMDRFLHSSWTNEEIKSATGGTDSRVIRNPLKLRSSYAMVKGSAETRSSNGEPLATSYHSKFLGTVDYLWFSDGIVPTKVMDTLPINVLKKIGGLPCQKFGSDHLPLVSEFAFIQGSKDENETSNFLIS
;
A
#
# COMPACT_ATOMS: atom_id res chain seq x y z
N MET A 1 32.67 -53.63 -35.64
CA MET A 1 32.07 -54.90 -36.09
C MET A 1 30.77 -55.04 -35.30
N GLY A 2 29.61 -54.67 -35.85
CA GLY A 2 28.66 -55.56 -36.56
C GLY A 2 27.97 -56.48 -35.54
N CYS A 3 26.65 -56.61 -35.33
CA CYS A 3 25.40 -56.48 -36.10
C CYS A 3 24.26 -56.32 -35.05
N CYS A 4 23.21 -55.52 -35.23
CA CYS A 4 22.03 -55.68 -36.10
C CYS A 4 21.03 -56.82 -35.76
N LEU A 5 19.78 -56.38 -35.49
CA LEU A 5 18.49 -56.83 -36.08
C LEU A 5 17.78 -58.08 -35.51
N ARG A 6 16.51 -57.98 -35.06
CA ARG A 6 15.19 -58.21 -35.75
C ARG A 6 14.40 -59.20 -34.85
N ALA A 7 13.08 -59.42 -34.85
CA ALA A 7 11.84 -58.87 -35.42
C ALA A 7 10.67 -59.66 -34.75
N ALA A 8 9.44 -59.17 -34.88
CA ALA A 8 8.18 -59.88 -34.54
C ALA A 8 7.88 -61.09 -35.45
N PRO A 9 6.81 -61.90 -35.25
CA PRO A 9 5.48 -61.58 -35.87
C PRO A 9 4.22 -62.15 -35.09
N SER A 10 3.01 -61.54 -35.20
CA SER A 10 1.78 -61.94 -35.97
C SER A 10 1.07 -63.25 -35.50
N SER A 11 -0.25 -63.49 -35.50
CA SER A 11 -1.46 -62.89 -36.12
C SER A 11 -2.76 -63.62 -35.69
N SER A 12 -3.90 -62.89 -35.68
CA SER A 12 -5.31 -63.19 -36.10
C SER A 12 -6.04 -64.52 -35.83
N PHE A 13 -7.33 -64.46 -35.43
CA PHE A 13 -8.53 -65.15 -36.03
C PHE A 13 -9.82 -64.51 -35.40
N LEU A 14 -10.60 -63.69 -36.13
CA LEU A 14 -11.81 -63.94 -36.94
C LEU A 14 -13.12 -64.31 -36.20
N LEU A 15 -14.14 -63.48 -36.47
CA LEU A 15 -15.55 -63.52 -36.02
C LEU A 15 -16.38 -64.61 -36.73
N THR A 16 -17.41 -65.10 -36.05
CA THR A 16 -18.67 -65.56 -36.67
C THR A 16 -19.90 -65.13 -35.87
N CYS A 17 -20.85 -64.49 -36.56
CA CYS A 17 -22.18 -64.11 -36.08
C CYS A 17 -23.19 -65.27 -36.17
N VAL A 18 -24.14 -65.31 -35.24
CA VAL A 18 -25.40 -66.07 -35.36
C VAL A 18 -26.57 -65.12 -35.09
N LYS A 19 -27.58 -65.10 -35.96
CA LYS A 19 -28.86 -64.37 -35.81
C LYS A 19 -29.97 -65.34 -35.41
N GLY A 20 -30.86 -64.89 -34.52
CA GLY A 20 -32.16 -65.48 -34.17
C GLY A 20 -33.08 -64.43 -33.49
N PRO A 21 -34.42 -64.55 -33.53
CA PRO A 21 -35.29 -63.39 -33.83
C PRO A 21 -36.16 -62.83 -32.67
N ALA A 22 -36.51 -61.54 -32.85
CA ALA A 22 -37.72 -60.77 -32.54
C ALA A 22 -38.37 -60.70 -31.12
N ASN A 23 -38.66 -59.43 -30.76
CA ASN A 23 -39.71 -58.88 -29.89
C ASN A 23 -39.53 -58.88 -28.35
N SER A 24 -39.18 -57.71 -27.80
CA SER A 24 -40.03 -57.02 -26.81
C SER A 24 -39.56 -55.57 -26.61
N LYS A 25 -40.52 -54.63 -26.57
CA LYS A 25 -40.32 -53.20 -26.31
C LYS A 25 -39.79 -52.98 -24.89
N SER A 26 -38.71 -52.21 -24.70
CA SER A 26 -38.54 -51.41 -23.48
C SER A 26 -37.63 -50.19 -23.73
N SER A 27 -37.99 -49.11 -23.07
CA SER A 27 -37.50 -47.73 -23.20
C SER A 27 -35.98 -47.59 -23.03
N SER A 28 -35.32 -46.91 -23.97
CA SER A 28 -33.94 -46.45 -23.78
C SER A 28 -33.91 -45.27 -22.79
N TYR A 29 -33.59 -45.55 -21.52
CA TYR A 29 -33.08 -44.54 -20.60
C TYR A 29 -31.69 -44.11 -21.09
N SER A 30 -31.59 -43.04 -21.86
CA SER A 30 -30.32 -42.37 -22.09
C SER A 30 -29.88 -41.74 -20.76
N ARG A 31 -28.85 -42.30 -20.11
CA ARG A 31 -28.15 -41.62 -19.01
C ARG A 31 -27.48 -40.37 -19.58
N ARG A 32 -28.21 -39.27 -19.56
CA ARG A 32 -27.70 -37.92 -19.84
C ARG A 32 -26.72 -37.59 -18.72
N TRP A 33 -25.42 -37.75 -18.98
CA TRP A 33 -24.38 -37.29 -18.08
C TRP A 33 -24.66 -35.83 -17.73
N TYR A 34 -24.98 -35.61 -16.46
CA TYR A 34 -25.13 -34.28 -15.89
C TYR A 34 -23.77 -33.61 -15.95
N ASN A 35 -23.61 -32.69 -16.91
CA ASN A 35 -22.41 -31.89 -17.06
C ASN A 35 -22.62 -30.59 -16.24
N PRO A 36 -21.99 -30.42 -15.06
CA PRO A 36 -22.28 -29.30 -14.16
C PRO A 36 -21.80 -27.94 -14.70
N VAL A 37 -21.19 -27.91 -15.89
CA VAL A 37 -20.48 -26.73 -16.42
C VAL A 37 -21.38 -25.82 -17.27
N ARG A 38 -22.63 -26.21 -17.58
CA ARG A 38 -23.52 -25.43 -18.49
C ARG A 38 -24.56 -24.53 -17.82
N ARG A 39 -24.47 -24.29 -16.52
CA ARG A 39 -25.16 -23.19 -15.83
C ARG A 39 -24.18 -22.37 -14.98
N LYS A 40 -23.11 -21.87 -15.60
CA LYS A 40 -22.55 -20.61 -15.12
C LYS A 40 -23.52 -19.53 -15.57
N SER A 41 -24.41 -19.14 -14.64
CA SER A 41 -24.80 -17.73 -14.54
C SER A 41 -23.55 -16.91 -14.86
N SER A 42 -23.65 -15.97 -15.78
CA SER A 42 -22.61 -14.98 -16.03
C SER A 42 -22.21 -14.39 -14.68
N LEU A 43 -21.13 -14.90 -14.09
CA LEU A 43 -20.53 -14.33 -12.90
C LEU A 43 -20.06 -12.96 -13.36
N LEU A 44 -20.88 -11.95 -13.07
CA LEU A 44 -20.52 -10.56 -13.25
C LEU A 44 -19.20 -10.38 -12.51
N ILE A 45 -18.11 -10.28 -13.26
CA ILE A 45 -16.81 -9.93 -12.71
C ILE A 45 -17.05 -8.60 -11.97
N PRO A 46 -16.74 -8.50 -10.67
CA PRO A 46 -16.94 -7.27 -9.94
C PRO A 46 -16.29 -6.13 -10.72
N ASP A 47 -16.99 -5.01 -10.87
CA ASP A 47 -16.36 -3.80 -11.39
C ASP A 47 -15.27 -3.39 -10.39
N THR A 48 -14.04 -3.32 -10.89
CA THR A 48 -12.86 -2.98 -10.11
C THR A 48 -12.14 -1.78 -10.70
N ASP A 49 -12.77 -1.07 -11.63
CA ASP A 49 -12.15 0.04 -12.31
C ASP A 49 -12.20 1.26 -11.38
N ARG A 50 -11.03 1.63 -10.87
CA ARG A 50 -10.87 2.72 -9.91
C ARG A 50 -11.03 4.06 -10.60
N GLN A 51 -11.66 5.02 -9.92
CA GLN A 51 -11.98 6.32 -10.47
C GLN A 51 -11.16 7.42 -9.80
N TRP A 52 -10.78 8.43 -10.58
CA TRP A 52 -10.23 9.67 -10.02
C TRP A 52 -11.34 10.47 -9.35
N VAL A 53 -11.09 10.90 -8.11
CA VAL A 53 -11.94 11.82 -7.36
C VAL A 53 -11.22 13.15 -7.27
N THR A 54 -11.85 14.21 -7.76
CA THR A 54 -11.30 15.56 -7.78
C THR A 54 -11.65 16.31 -6.50
N ALA A 55 -10.73 17.14 -6.00
CA ALA A 55 -10.98 18.00 -4.86
C ALA A 55 -11.96 19.13 -5.22
N ASP A 56 -12.89 19.43 -4.32
CA ASP A 56 -13.76 20.62 -4.40
C ASP A 56 -12.94 21.91 -4.12
N ASN A 57 -12.13 22.33 -5.09
CA ASN A 57 -11.27 23.50 -4.93
C ASN A 57 -11.97 24.77 -5.43
N ASN A 58 -12.72 25.45 -4.56
CA ASN A 58 -13.24 26.80 -4.82
C ASN A 58 -12.14 27.88 -4.93
N ARG A 59 -10.86 27.50 -4.81
CA ARG A 59 -9.67 28.36 -4.81
C ARG A 59 -8.67 27.98 -5.89
N THR A 60 -9.12 27.48 -7.03
CA THR A 60 -8.26 27.13 -8.19
C THR A 60 -7.33 28.26 -8.61
N HIS A 61 -7.74 29.52 -8.45
CA HIS A 61 -6.91 30.69 -8.74
C HIS A 61 -5.66 30.81 -7.88
N LEU A 62 -5.61 30.18 -6.70
CA LEU A 62 -4.43 30.17 -5.81
C LEU A 62 -3.45 29.02 -6.11
N LEU A 63 -3.73 28.19 -7.12
CA LEU A 63 -2.93 27.02 -7.44
C LEU A 63 -1.99 27.31 -8.61
N SER A 64 -0.76 26.83 -8.49
CA SER A 64 0.21 26.82 -9.57
C SER A 64 -0.23 25.85 -10.67
N GLU A 65 0.15 26.11 -11.91
CA GLU A 65 -0.09 25.18 -13.02
C GLU A 65 0.78 23.92 -12.90
N GLU A 66 1.92 24.01 -12.22
CA GLU A 66 2.79 22.88 -11.95
C GLU A 66 2.10 21.87 -11.03
N ARG A 67 1.86 20.69 -11.60
CA ARG A 67 1.27 19.54 -10.89
C ARG A 67 2.20 18.35 -10.95
N PHE A 68 2.09 17.51 -9.94
CA PHE A 68 2.80 16.24 -9.89
C PHE A 68 1.97 15.15 -9.20
N THR A 69 2.25 13.90 -9.52
CA THR A 69 1.56 12.74 -8.96
C THR A 69 2.52 11.87 -8.16
N VAL A 70 2.04 11.41 -7.00
CA VAL A 70 2.78 10.50 -6.12
C VAL A 70 1.96 9.23 -5.90
N VAL A 71 2.60 8.08 -6.05
CA VAL A 71 2.06 6.76 -5.70
C VAL A 71 2.69 6.25 -4.41
N SER A 72 1.89 5.64 -3.54
CA SER A 72 2.36 4.77 -2.45
C SER A 72 1.82 3.36 -2.66
N TYR A 73 2.67 2.34 -2.70
CA TYR A 73 2.22 0.98 -2.93
C TYR A 73 3.08 -0.09 -2.25
N ASN A 74 2.53 -0.79 -1.26
CA ASN A 74 3.11 -2.03 -0.74
C ASN A 74 2.85 -3.14 -1.78
N ILE A 75 3.91 -3.68 -2.37
CA ILE A 75 3.80 -4.61 -3.50
C ILE A 75 3.79 -6.09 -3.10
N LEU A 76 3.76 -6.39 -1.79
CA LEU A 76 3.83 -7.73 -1.23
C LEU A 76 5.08 -8.50 -1.71
N GLY A 77 6.13 -8.50 -0.89
CA GLY A 77 7.39 -9.15 -1.26
C GLY A 77 7.18 -10.64 -1.58
N ASP A 78 7.83 -11.17 -2.61
CA ASP A 78 7.65 -12.55 -3.04
C ASP A 78 7.96 -13.57 -1.93
N ARG A 79 9.03 -13.31 -1.18
CA ARG A 79 9.36 -14.11 0.00
C ARG A 79 8.32 -13.98 1.11
N ASN A 80 7.70 -12.81 1.29
CA ASN A 80 6.66 -12.62 2.31
C ASN A 80 5.36 -13.34 1.91
N ALA A 81 4.94 -13.23 0.65
CA ALA A 81 3.81 -13.98 0.10
C ALA A 81 3.98 -15.50 0.31
N PHE A 82 5.19 -16.02 0.06
CA PHE A 82 5.51 -17.43 0.28
C PHE A 82 5.53 -17.82 1.78
N LYS A 83 6.18 -17.03 2.63
CA LYS A 83 6.29 -17.29 4.08
C LYS A 83 4.93 -17.25 4.79
N HIS A 84 4.04 -16.37 4.34
CA HIS A 84 2.73 -16.13 4.94
C HIS A 84 1.59 -16.64 4.06
N TRP A 85 1.79 -17.79 3.41
CA TRP A 85 0.78 -18.43 2.55
C TRP A 85 -0.58 -18.66 3.25
N ASP A 86 -0.58 -18.78 4.58
CA ASP A 86 -1.78 -18.93 5.40
C ASP A 86 -2.71 -17.72 5.30
N LEU A 87 -2.18 -16.53 4.99
CA LEU A 87 -2.96 -15.32 4.76
C LEU A 87 -3.77 -15.38 3.45
N TYR A 88 -3.31 -16.17 2.48
CA TYR A 88 -3.77 -16.16 1.09
C TYR A 88 -4.45 -17.47 0.66
N ARG A 89 -4.97 -18.27 1.60
CA ARG A 89 -5.63 -19.55 1.30
C ARG A 89 -6.81 -19.45 0.32
N ASN A 90 -7.46 -18.28 0.27
CA ASN A 90 -8.58 -18.01 -0.63
C ASN A 90 -8.14 -17.42 -1.98
N VAL A 91 -6.84 -17.19 -2.17
CA VAL A 91 -6.27 -16.62 -3.39
C VAL A 91 -5.79 -17.77 -4.29
N PRO A 92 -6.25 -17.87 -5.55
CA PRO A 92 -5.71 -18.82 -6.51
C PRO A 92 -4.19 -18.69 -6.64
N SER A 93 -3.47 -19.81 -6.57
CA SER A 93 -2.00 -19.84 -6.52
C SER A 93 -1.31 -19.13 -7.69
N ILE A 94 -1.94 -19.09 -8.86
CA ILE A 94 -1.43 -18.36 -10.03
C ILE A 94 -1.28 -16.85 -9.75
N TYR A 95 -2.16 -16.26 -8.94
CA TYR A 95 -2.10 -14.84 -8.58
C TYR A 95 -1.07 -14.54 -7.49
N LEU A 96 -0.52 -15.58 -6.83
CA LEU A 96 0.58 -15.41 -5.87
C LEU A 96 1.96 -15.49 -6.53
N LYS A 97 2.07 -16.11 -7.72
CA LYS A 97 3.35 -16.27 -8.43
C LYS A 97 3.94 -14.90 -8.79
N TRP A 98 5.21 -14.70 -8.44
CA TRP A 98 5.92 -13.45 -8.72
C TRP A 98 5.80 -12.96 -10.16
N ASP A 99 5.99 -13.84 -11.16
CA ASP A 99 5.92 -13.41 -12.56
C ASP A 99 4.55 -12.87 -12.96
N TYR A 100 3.48 -13.43 -12.39
CA TYR A 100 2.14 -12.88 -12.59
C TYR A 100 1.99 -11.53 -11.89
N ARG A 101 2.33 -11.46 -10.60
CA ARG A 101 2.19 -10.25 -9.78
C ARG A 101 3.02 -9.11 -10.33
N LYS A 102 4.30 -9.33 -10.61
CA LYS A 102 5.23 -8.37 -11.24
C LYS A 102 4.62 -7.75 -12.50
N ARG A 103 4.07 -8.57 -13.39
CA ARG A 103 3.44 -8.09 -14.63
C ARG A 103 2.26 -7.17 -14.31
N VAL A 104 1.33 -7.62 -13.46
CA VAL A 104 0.14 -6.83 -13.07
C VAL A 104 0.52 -5.54 -12.34
N ILE A 105 1.45 -5.59 -11.38
CA ILE A 105 1.95 -4.43 -10.64
C ILE A 105 2.57 -3.41 -11.60
N CYS A 106 3.45 -3.85 -12.51
CA CYS A 106 4.11 -2.93 -13.43
C CYS A 106 3.15 -2.37 -14.48
N GLU A 107 2.21 -3.17 -15.00
CA GLU A 107 1.14 -2.71 -15.89
C GLU A 107 0.26 -1.65 -15.21
N GLU A 108 -0.11 -1.85 -13.94
CA GLU A 108 -0.88 -0.88 -13.16
C GLU A 108 -0.09 0.43 -12.94
N LEU A 109 1.17 0.34 -12.51
CA LEU A 109 2.02 1.52 -12.29
C LEU A 109 2.27 2.32 -13.57
N ILE A 110 2.56 1.65 -14.69
CA ILE A 110 2.74 2.29 -16.00
C ILE A 110 1.44 2.93 -16.48
N GLY A 111 0.30 2.24 -16.32
CA GLY A 111 -1.01 2.75 -16.70
C GLY A 111 -1.43 3.99 -15.90
N LEU A 112 -1.06 4.05 -14.62
CA LEU A 112 -1.24 5.24 -13.77
C LEU A 112 -0.32 6.40 -14.18
N ASN A 113 0.82 6.11 -14.83
CA ASN A 113 1.83 7.06 -15.28
C ASN A 113 2.23 8.13 -14.25
N PRO A 114 2.49 7.76 -12.97
CA PRO A 114 2.75 8.72 -11.90
C PRO A 114 4.12 9.38 -12.06
N ASP A 115 4.35 10.53 -11.46
CA ASP A 115 5.66 11.18 -11.58
C ASP A 115 6.67 10.66 -10.57
N ILE A 116 6.20 10.25 -9.38
CA ILE A 116 7.00 9.65 -8.31
C ILE A 116 6.26 8.44 -7.75
N ILE A 117 6.97 7.34 -7.54
CA ILE A 117 6.44 6.07 -7.04
C ILE A 117 7.22 5.68 -5.78
N CYS A 118 6.52 5.45 -4.69
CA CYS A 118 7.05 4.94 -3.43
C CYS A 118 6.55 3.51 -3.21
N LEU A 119 7.45 2.53 -3.29
CA LEU A 119 7.11 1.12 -3.09
C LEU A 119 7.62 0.59 -1.75
N GLN A 120 6.83 -0.27 -1.11
CA GLN A 120 7.21 -1.02 0.09
C GLN A 120 7.20 -2.54 -0.21
N GLU A 121 7.91 -3.31 0.61
CA GLU A 121 8.10 -4.76 0.45
C GLU A 121 8.77 -5.20 -0.87
N VAL A 122 9.69 -4.39 -1.39
CA VAL A 122 10.40 -4.72 -2.63
C VAL A 122 11.56 -5.68 -2.35
N ASP A 123 11.43 -6.98 -2.66
CA ASP A 123 12.53 -7.96 -2.54
C ASP A 123 13.15 -8.41 -3.87
N LYS A 124 12.51 -8.05 -4.99
CA LYS A 124 12.97 -8.30 -6.37
C LYS A 124 13.21 -6.98 -7.11
N TYR A 125 13.99 -6.09 -6.50
CA TYR A 125 14.17 -4.72 -7.00
C TYR A 125 14.56 -4.62 -8.48
N PHE A 126 15.54 -5.41 -8.93
CA PHE A 126 16.02 -5.34 -10.31
C PHE A 126 14.97 -5.77 -11.36
N ASP A 127 14.06 -6.68 -11.00
CA ASP A 127 12.96 -7.07 -11.90
C ASP A 127 12.01 -5.89 -12.16
N VAL A 128 11.72 -5.10 -11.12
CA VAL A 128 10.87 -3.90 -11.20
C VAL A 128 11.63 -2.77 -11.88
N LEU A 129 12.90 -2.52 -11.49
CA LEU A 129 13.75 -1.48 -12.06
C LEU A 129 13.87 -1.61 -13.57
N ASN A 130 14.16 -2.80 -14.10
CA ASN A 130 14.32 -3.04 -15.53
C ASN A 130 13.08 -2.67 -16.36
N ILE A 131 11.88 -2.74 -15.76
CA ILE A 131 10.63 -2.37 -16.42
C ILE A 131 10.38 -0.86 -16.27
N MET A 132 10.62 -0.31 -15.08
CA MET A 132 10.44 1.12 -14.80
C MET A 132 11.43 2.00 -15.58
N GLU A 133 12.69 1.58 -15.76
CA GLU A 133 13.68 2.31 -16.57
C GLU A 133 13.25 2.41 -18.05
N LYS A 134 12.69 1.33 -18.60
CA LYS A 134 12.12 1.34 -19.97
C LYS A 134 10.91 2.27 -20.07
N ALA A 135 10.20 2.50 -18.97
CA ALA A 135 9.11 3.46 -18.88
C ALA A 135 9.59 4.90 -18.56
N GLY A 136 10.90 5.16 -18.53
CA GLY A 136 11.47 6.50 -18.35
C GLY A 136 11.71 6.92 -16.90
N TYR A 137 11.68 5.97 -15.95
CA TYR A 137 11.94 6.25 -14.55
C TYR A 137 13.40 5.98 -14.17
N LEU A 138 13.92 6.76 -13.22
CA LEU A 138 15.09 6.40 -12.43
C LEU A 138 14.64 5.79 -11.11
N GLY A 139 15.49 4.96 -10.49
CA GLY A 139 15.15 4.24 -9.26
C GLY A 139 16.21 4.36 -8.17
N SER A 140 15.76 4.35 -6.91
CA SER A 140 16.60 4.15 -5.74
C SER A 140 15.99 3.08 -4.83
N TYR A 141 16.84 2.31 -4.17
CA TYR A 141 16.40 1.19 -3.33
C TYR A 141 17.14 1.15 -2.00
N LYS A 142 16.39 0.91 -0.93
CA LYS A 142 16.93 0.60 0.38
C LYS A 142 16.34 -0.70 0.91
N ARG A 143 17.14 -1.76 0.90
CA ARG A 143 16.84 -3.02 1.58
C ARG A 143 16.75 -2.80 3.09
N ARG A 144 15.84 -3.51 3.76
CA ARG A 144 15.86 -3.63 5.23
C ARG A 144 17.20 -4.16 5.71
N THR A 145 17.56 -3.79 6.93
CA THR A 145 18.79 -4.30 7.55
C THR A 145 18.62 -5.77 7.98
N GLY A 146 19.68 -6.44 8.44
CA GLY A 146 19.62 -7.86 8.82
C GLY A 146 19.33 -8.81 7.64
N ASP A 147 18.67 -9.92 7.92
CA ASP A 147 18.44 -11.02 6.96
C ASP A 147 17.15 -10.86 6.12
N TYR A 148 16.54 -9.68 6.18
CA TYR A 148 15.37 -9.37 5.37
C TYR A 148 15.78 -9.12 3.91
N ALA A 149 14.95 -9.61 2.99
CA ALA A 149 15.20 -9.54 1.56
C ALA A 149 14.55 -8.32 0.92
N ASP A 150 13.45 -7.85 1.52
CA ASP A 150 12.64 -6.73 1.07
C ASP A 150 13.13 -5.39 1.60
N GLY A 151 12.61 -4.32 1.01
CA GLY A 151 12.91 -2.95 1.39
C GLY A 151 11.94 -1.94 0.80
N CYS A 152 12.35 -0.69 0.81
CA CYS A 152 11.64 0.41 0.15
C CYS A 152 12.35 0.79 -1.15
N ALA A 153 11.58 1.09 -2.20
CA ALA A 153 12.11 1.68 -3.43
C ALA A 153 11.39 2.99 -3.74
N MET A 154 12.09 3.92 -4.37
CA MET A 154 11.50 5.09 -4.99
C MET A 154 11.84 5.12 -6.47
N PHE A 155 10.86 5.43 -7.31
CA PHE A 155 11.08 5.70 -8.73
C PHE A 155 10.55 7.08 -9.09
N TRP A 156 11.19 7.77 -10.02
CA TRP A 156 10.73 9.09 -10.49
C TRP A 156 11.02 9.29 -11.97
N LYS A 157 10.15 10.03 -12.66
CA LYS A 157 10.31 10.34 -14.08
C LYS A 157 11.57 11.17 -14.34
N ALA A 158 12.47 10.63 -15.15
CA ALA A 158 13.78 11.21 -15.41
C ALA A 158 13.71 12.57 -16.12
N ASP A 159 12.67 12.78 -16.93
CA ASP A 159 12.42 13.99 -17.73
C ASP A 159 11.69 15.10 -16.96
N LYS A 160 11.03 14.78 -15.85
CA LYS A 160 10.28 15.73 -15.02
C LYS A 160 11.01 16.14 -13.76
N PHE A 161 11.71 15.21 -13.11
CA PHE A 161 12.34 15.42 -11.82
C PHE A 161 13.84 15.11 -11.85
N GLN A 162 14.60 15.93 -11.12
CA GLN A 162 15.99 15.68 -10.77
C GLN A 162 16.07 15.39 -9.27
N LEU A 163 16.69 14.27 -8.90
CA LEU A 163 17.05 14.01 -7.50
C LEU A 163 18.20 14.94 -7.11
N ILE A 164 17.98 15.76 -6.08
CA ILE A 164 18.97 16.72 -5.57
C ILE A 164 19.72 16.14 -4.37
N GLU A 165 18.98 15.55 -3.43
CA GLU A 165 19.54 14.90 -2.25
C GLU A 165 18.67 13.72 -1.86
N GLY A 166 19.29 12.59 -1.56
CA GLY A 166 18.60 11.36 -1.17
C GLY A 166 19.27 10.73 0.04
N GLU A 167 18.46 10.28 0.98
CA GLU A 167 18.88 9.73 2.26
C GLU A 167 18.13 8.43 2.57
N SER A 168 18.77 7.53 3.29
CA SER A 168 18.15 6.32 3.84
C SER A 168 18.26 6.31 5.36
N ILE A 169 17.19 5.92 6.04
CA ILE A 169 17.14 5.76 7.49
C ILE A 169 17.14 4.26 7.80
N GLU A 170 18.12 3.81 8.59
CA GLU A 170 18.15 2.47 9.14
C GLU A 170 17.74 2.50 10.61
N PHE A 171 16.51 2.09 10.90
CA PHE A 171 15.97 2.17 12.26
C PHE A 171 16.72 1.29 13.27
N LYS A 172 17.45 0.28 12.79
CA LYS A 172 18.29 -0.61 13.60
C LYS A 172 19.35 0.16 14.38
N GLN A 173 19.92 1.22 13.80
CA GLN A 173 20.94 2.06 14.43
C GLN A 173 20.40 2.78 15.69
N TYR A 174 19.09 2.89 15.81
CA TYR A 174 18.40 3.50 16.94
C TYR A 174 17.67 2.49 17.84
N GLY A 175 17.93 1.19 17.67
CA GLY A 175 17.24 0.12 18.41
C GLY A 175 15.79 -0.12 17.98
N LEU A 176 15.37 0.46 16.85
CA LEU A 176 13.99 0.46 16.37
C LEU A 176 13.73 -0.60 15.27
N ARG A 177 14.31 -1.79 15.45
CA ARG A 177 14.20 -2.95 14.52
C ARG A 177 14.77 -2.67 13.13
N ASP A 178 14.72 -3.68 12.26
CA ASP A 178 15.43 -3.68 10.98
C ASP A 178 14.70 -2.93 9.84
N ASN A 179 13.56 -2.30 10.13
CA ASN A 179 12.82 -1.46 9.19
C ASN A 179 13.71 -0.32 8.65
N VAL A 180 13.31 0.22 7.50
CA VAL A 180 14.01 1.33 6.84
C VAL A 180 13.03 2.36 6.32
N ALA A 181 13.54 3.54 6.03
CA ALA A 181 12.84 4.58 5.28
C ALA A 181 13.80 5.25 4.29
N GLN A 182 13.23 5.94 3.32
CA GLN A 182 13.93 6.80 2.36
C GLN A 182 13.37 8.21 2.46
N VAL A 183 14.21 9.22 2.29
CA VAL A 183 13.81 10.63 2.18
C VAL A 183 14.57 11.23 1.01
N SER A 184 13.89 11.88 0.07
CA SER A 184 14.51 12.38 -1.15
C SER A 184 13.93 13.73 -1.56
N VAL A 185 14.80 14.68 -1.87
CA VAL A 185 14.43 15.99 -2.40
C VAL A 185 14.56 15.97 -3.91
N PHE A 186 13.46 16.29 -4.58
CA PHE A 186 13.39 16.40 -6.02
C PHE A 186 13.15 17.84 -6.44
N GLU A 187 13.77 18.25 -7.54
CA GLU A 187 13.53 19.52 -8.21
C GLU A 187 12.86 19.28 -9.55
N MET A 188 11.83 20.06 -9.87
CA MET A 188 11.17 19.99 -11.18
C MET A 188 12.08 20.59 -12.25
N ARG A 189 12.36 19.84 -13.31
CA ARG A 189 13.29 20.28 -14.37
C ARG A 189 12.81 21.52 -15.11
N LYS A 190 11.51 21.61 -15.38
CA LYS A 190 10.88 22.73 -16.09
C LYS A 190 10.55 23.92 -15.17
N ALA A 191 10.67 23.75 -13.85
CA ALA A 191 10.37 24.77 -12.86
C ALA A 191 11.37 24.64 -11.70
N LYS A 192 12.62 25.08 -11.92
CA LYS A 192 13.74 24.86 -10.98
C LYS A 192 13.52 25.47 -9.58
N SER A 193 12.59 26.42 -9.44
CA SER A 193 12.19 26.96 -8.13
C SER A 193 11.28 26.00 -7.35
N ARG A 194 10.64 25.03 -8.00
CA ARG A 194 9.71 24.05 -7.41
C ARG A 194 10.46 22.79 -6.99
N ARG A 195 10.58 22.63 -5.68
CA ARG A 195 11.13 21.44 -5.03
C ARG A 195 10.07 20.77 -4.19
N ILE A 196 10.22 19.47 -4.03
CA ILE A 196 9.41 18.65 -3.13
C ILE A 196 10.30 17.64 -2.44
N LEU A 197 9.98 17.32 -1.19
CA LEU A 197 10.60 16.26 -0.42
C LEU A 197 9.63 15.10 -0.34
N VAL A 198 10.05 13.92 -0.75
CA VAL A 198 9.26 12.69 -0.66
C VAL A 198 9.91 11.73 0.33
N GLY A 199 9.11 11.28 1.30
CA GLY A 199 9.46 10.19 2.20
C GLY A 199 8.77 8.89 1.78
N ASN A 200 9.44 7.77 1.98
CA ASN A 200 8.88 6.42 1.81
C ASN A 200 9.24 5.56 3.03
N ILE A 201 8.26 4.96 3.68
CA ILE A 201 8.48 4.11 4.87
C ILE A 201 7.60 2.86 4.86
N HIS A 202 8.13 1.78 5.44
CA HIS A 202 7.34 0.64 5.88
C HIS A 202 7.53 0.45 7.40
N VAL A 203 6.56 0.94 8.17
CA VAL A 203 6.56 0.90 9.64
C VAL A 203 6.40 -0.54 10.13
N LEU A 204 6.97 -0.85 11.29
CA LEU A 204 6.88 -2.18 11.92
C LEU A 204 5.44 -2.71 11.92
N TYR A 205 5.26 -3.96 11.47
CA TYR A 205 3.97 -4.64 11.45
C TYR A 205 3.39 -4.87 12.85
N ASN A 206 4.18 -5.43 13.78
CA ASN A 206 3.71 -5.96 15.06
C ASN A 206 2.76 -4.99 15.81
N PRO A 207 1.45 -5.34 15.94
CA PRO A 207 0.44 -4.46 16.54
C PRO A 207 0.77 -4.07 17.98
N ARG A 208 1.47 -4.93 18.72
CA ARG A 208 1.79 -4.73 20.14
C ARG A 208 2.95 -3.77 20.38
N ARG A 209 3.66 -3.34 19.34
CA ARG A 209 4.88 -2.53 19.45
C ARG A 209 4.69 -1.10 18.99
N GLY A 210 3.63 -0.45 19.47
CA GLY A 210 3.35 0.96 19.18
C GLY A 210 4.47 1.90 19.61
N ASP A 211 5.24 1.54 20.64
CA ASP A 211 6.47 2.19 21.07
C ASP A 211 7.50 2.31 19.93
N VAL A 212 7.77 1.19 19.24
CA VAL A 212 8.72 1.17 18.10
C VAL A 212 8.15 1.90 16.91
N LYS A 213 6.85 1.74 16.62
CA LYS A 213 6.19 2.44 15.51
C LYS A 213 6.30 3.96 15.65
N LEU A 214 5.97 4.48 16.83
CA LEU A 214 6.11 5.92 17.14
C LEU A 214 7.57 6.37 17.00
N GLY A 215 8.53 5.58 17.49
CA GLY A 215 9.95 5.87 17.32
C GLY A 215 10.37 5.98 15.85
N GLN A 216 9.99 5.01 15.02
CA GLN A 216 10.29 5.00 13.58
C GLN A 216 9.69 6.23 12.88
N ILE A 217 8.43 6.52 13.16
CA ILE A 217 7.72 7.67 12.60
C ILE A 217 8.38 8.99 13.06
N ARG A 218 8.73 9.11 14.35
CA ARG A 218 9.41 10.29 14.90
C ARG A 218 10.71 10.59 14.16
N PHE A 219 11.53 9.57 13.91
CA PHE A 219 12.79 9.72 13.19
C PHE A 219 12.56 10.15 11.73
N LEU A 220 11.59 9.55 11.03
CA LEU A 220 11.21 9.98 9.68
C LEU A 220 10.79 11.46 9.66
N LEU A 221 9.89 11.87 10.56
CA LEU A 221 9.38 13.24 10.64
C LEU A 221 10.49 14.25 10.97
N SER A 222 11.37 13.89 11.91
CA SER A 222 12.53 14.72 12.26
C SER A 222 13.45 14.92 11.06
N ARG A 223 13.80 13.84 10.34
CA ARG A 223 14.70 13.93 9.20
C ARG A 223 14.06 14.70 8.03
N ALA A 224 12.79 14.43 7.73
CA ALA A 224 12.04 15.18 6.73
C ALA A 224 11.95 16.68 7.07
N SER A 225 11.75 17.05 8.33
CA SER A 225 11.73 18.46 8.75
C SER A 225 13.09 19.14 8.59
N ILE A 226 14.18 18.48 8.98
CA ILE A 226 15.54 19.00 8.82
C ILE A 226 15.84 19.25 7.33
N LEU A 227 15.55 18.25 6.50
CA LEU A 227 15.85 18.32 5.08
C LEU A 227 14.94 19.31 4.34
N SER A 228 13.66 19.40 4.71
CA SER A 228 12.73 20.43 4.22
C SER A 228 13.26 21.84 4.49
N LYS A 229 13.70 22.11 5.73
CA LYS A 229 14.30 23.40 6.10
C LYS A 229 15.59 23.70 5.34
N LYS A 230 16.48 22.72 5.22
CA LYS A 230 17.74 22.83 4.45
C LYS A 230 17.47 23.28 3.01
N TRP A 231 16.40 22.79 2.40
CA TRP A 231 16.02 23.10 1.02
C TRP A 231 14.97 24.23 0.92
N GLY A 232 14.97 25.18 1.86
CA GLY A 232 14.15 26.39 1.79
C GLY A 232 12.67 26.13 2.11
N ASN A 233 12.40 25.38 3.18
CA ASN A 233 11.06 24.96 3.60
C ASN A 233 10.29 24.25 2.48
N THR A 234 10.99 23.36 1.77
CA THR A 234 10.42 22.59 0.67
C THR A 234 9.21 21.76 1.15
N PRO A 235 8.06 21.79 0.44
CA PRO A 235 6.89 20.98 0.79
C PRO A 235 7.21 19.48 0.85
N VAL A 236 6.54 18.79 1.76
CA VAL A 236 6.79 17.38 2.10
C VAL A 236 5.60 16.53 1.69
N VAL A 237 5.86 15.38 1.07
CA VAL A 237 4.93 14.25 0.91
C VAL A 237 5.54 13.02 1.58
N LEU A 238 4.85 12.40 2.54
CA LEU A 238 5.28 11.16 3.17
C LEU A 238 4.33 10.03 2.75
N ALA A 239 4.87 9.13 1.93
CA ALA A 239 4.23 7.91 1.47
C ALA A 239 4.64 6.73 2.37
N GLY A 240 3.77 5.75 2.51
CA GLY A 240 4.17 4.49 3.13
C GLY A 240 3.03 3.62 3.62
N ASP A 241 3.42 2.42 4.03
CA ASP A 241 2.64 1.53 4.88
C ASP A 241 3.00 1.85 6.33
N TYR A 242 2.07 2.47 7.04
CA TYR A 242 2.25 2.89 8.43
C TYR A 242 1.80 1.83 9.43
N ASN A 243 1.24 0.70 8.96
CA ASN A 243 0.70 -0.36 9.80
C ASN A 243 -0.16 0.19 10.96
N SER A 244 -0.95 1.22 10.67
CA SER A 244 -1.74 1.97 11.66
C SER A 244 -3.05 2.42 11.04
N THR A 245 -4.16 2.28 11.76
CA THR A 245 -5.50 2.56 11.21
C THR A 245 -5.90 4.04 11.37
N PRO A 246 -6.91 4.53 10.64
CA PRO A 246 -7.31 5.93 10.72
C PRO A 246 -7.90 6.37 12.07
N GLN A 247 -8.32 5.43 12.92
CA GLN A 247 -8.84 5.70 14.27
C GLN A 247 -7.74 5.58 15.35
N SER A 248 -6.51 5.31 14.93
CA SER A 248 -5.40 5.05 15.83
C SER A 248 -4.80 6.34 16.42
N ALA A 249 -4.19 6.22 17.60
CA ALA A 249 -3.47 7.34 18.21
C ALA A 249 -2.26 7.77 17.35
N ILE A 250 -1.65 6.84 16.61
CA ILE A 250 -0.60 7.14 15.64
C ILE A 250 -1.13 8.04 14.52
N TYR A 251 -2.31 7.76 13.98
CA TYR A 251 -2.94 8.63 12.97
C TYR A 251 -3.21 10.03 13.56
N THR A 252 -3.77 10.10 14.77
CA THR A 252 -3.98 11.38 15.46
C THR A 252 -2.67 12.16 15.58
N PHE A 253 -1.57 11.52 15.98
CA PHE A 253 -0.25 12.14 16.10
C PHE A 253 0.24 12.84 14.82
N PHE A 254 -0.02 12.28 13.63
CA PHE A 254 0.27 12.97 12.38
C PHE A 254 -0.51 14.28 12.24
N SER A 255 -1.80 14.25 12.59
CA SER A 255 -2.72 15.40 12.42
C SER A 255 -2.65 16.46 13.52
N SER A 256 -2.46 16.08 14.79
CA SER A 256 -2.52 16.97 15.97
C SER A 256 -1.18 17.61 16.30
N SER A 257 -0.10 17.23 15.63
CA SER A 257 1.28 17.64 15.90
C SER A 257 1.87 17.20 17.26
N GLU A 258 1.06 16.66 18.16
CA GLU A 258 1.51 16.12 19.44
C GLU A 258 0.65 14.95 19.93
N LEU A 259 1.26 14.09 20.74
CA LEU A 259 0.59 12.97 21.39
C LEU A 259 1.20 12.72 22.77
N ASN A 260 0.35 12.67 23.80
CA ASN A 260 0.75 12.19 25.13
C ASN A 260 0.61 10.67 25.19
N ILE A 261 1.73 9.95 25.21
CA ILE A 261 1.73 8.48 25.11
C ILE A 261 1.10 7.81 26.34
N MET A 262 1.06 8.49 27.48
CA MET A 262 0.52 7.95 28.73
C MET A 262 -1.01 7.80 28.70
N LEU A 263 -1.68 8.43 27.74
CA LEU A 263 -3.13 8.32 27.55
C LEU A 263 -3.53 7.07 26.73
N HIS A 264 -2.55 6.26 26.33
CA HIS A 264 -2.77 5.14 25.41
C HIS A 264 -2.03 3.87 25.88
N ASP A 265 -2.70 2.72 25.71
CA ASP A 265 -2.02 1.43 25.76
C ASP A 265 -1.09 1.30 24.55
N ARG A 266 0.17 0.91 24.79
CA ARG A 266 1.19 0.79 23.73
C ARG A 266 0.80 -0.19 22.62
N GLY A 267 0.02 -1.22 22.96
CA GLY A 267 -0.44 -2.23 22.02
C GLY A 267 -1.67 -1.82 21.23
N ASP A 268 -2.33 -0.74 21.61
CA ASP A 268 -3.51 -0.19 20.94
C ASP A 268 -3.20 1.03 20.08
N LEU A 269 -2.00 1.62 20.22
CA LEU A 269 -1.56 2.82 19.51
C LEU A 269 -1.79 2.78 17.99
N SER A 270 -1.68 1.61 17.37
CA SER A 270 -1.84 1.42 15.92
C SER A 270 -3.28 1.08 15.49
N GLY A 271 -4.17 0.74 16.42
CA GLY A 271 -5.57 0.39 16.12
C GLY A 271 -5.78 -0.93 15.35
N GLN A 272 -4.73 -1.71 15.06
CA GLN A 272 -4.82 -2.91 14.21
C GLN A 272 -5.53 -4.11 14.83
N LYS A 273 -5.68 -4.18 16.17
CA LYS A 273 -6.22 -5.38 16.85
C LYS A 273 -7.65 -5.75 16.42
N ASN A 274 -8.45 -4.78 15.96
CA ASN A 274 -9.88 -4.94 15.67
C ASN A 274 -10.23 -5.01 14.17
N CYS A 275 -9.25 -5.24 13.30
CA CYS A 275 -9.42 -5.16 11.84
C CYS A 275 -9.54 -6.53 11.16
N ARG A 276 -10.05 -7.55 11.87
CA ARG A 276 -10.30 -8.86 11.24
C ARG A 276 -11.45 -8.73 10.23
N PRO A 277 -11.35 -9.36 9.04
CA PRO A 277 -12.42 -9.30 8.04
C PRO A 277 -13.79 -9.72 8.59
N THR A 278 -13.87 -10.71 9.47
CA THR A 278 -15.15 -11.13 10.09
C THR A 278 -15.83 -10.02 10.90
N GLN A 279 -15.04 -9.15 11.54
CA GLN A 279 -15.52 -8.00 12.32
C GLN A 279 -15.81 -6.81 11.40
N ALA A 280 -14.89 -6.47 10.49
CA ALA A 280 -15.03 -5.36 9.55
C ALA A 280 -16.19 -5.54 8.56
N LEU A 281 -16.55 -6.79 8.25
CA LEU A 281 -17.56 -7.13 7.26
C LEU A 281 -18.95 -7.38 7.84
N GLY A 282 -19.12 -7.27 9.16
CA GLY A 282 -20.41 -7.40 9.84
C GLY A 282 -20.95 -8.84 9.94
N ILE A 283 -20.10 -9.87 9.77
CA ILE A 283 -20.52 -11.28 9.79
C ILE A 283 -20.73 -11.81 11.23
N ARG A 284 -20.27 -11.06 12.24
CA ARG A 284 -20.77 -11.16 13.62
C ARG A 284 -21.11 -9.75 14.12
N ARG A 285 -22.40 -9.45 14.30
CA ARG A 285 -22.83 -8.54 15.36
C ARG A 285 -22.68 -9.30 16.67
N GLU A 286 -21.45 -9.51 17.13
CA GLU A 286 -21.30 -9.69 18.56
C GLU A 286 -21.64 -8.33 19.17
N GLN A 287 -22.67 -8.32 20.02
CA GLN A 287 -22.81 -7.28 21.03
C GLN A 287 -21.49 -7.27 21.79
N GLY A 288 -20.58 -6.38 21.38
CA GLY A 288 -19.32 -6.10 22.05
C GLY A 288 -19.62 -5.32 23.33
N SER A 289 -20.25 -6.03 24.26
CA SER A 289 -20.00 -6.05 25.69
C SER A 289 -19.40 -4.76 26.29
N LEU A 290 -20.12 -4.19 27.25
CA LEU A 290 -19.65 -3.20 28.22
C LEU A 290 -18.27 -3.54 28.85
N PHE A 291 -17.77 -4.76 28.70
CA PHE A 291 -16.48 -5.22 29.21
C PHE A 291 -15.23 -4.72 28.45
N VAL A 292 -15.33 -4.17 27.24
CA VAL A 292 -14.15 -3.58 26.55
C VAL A 292 -13.66 -2.30 27.23
N TRP A 293 -14.55 -1.59 27.93
CA TRP A 293 -14.19 -0.37 28.66
C TRP A 293 -13.44 -0.64 29.97
N MET A 294 -13.54 -1.85 30.54
CA MET A 294 -12.86 -2.19 31.80
C MET A 294 -11.39 -2.60 31.61
N ASP A 295 -11.00 -3.11 30.42
CA ASP A 295 -9.59 -3.47 30.14
C ASP A 295 -8.72 -2.24 29.85
N ARG A 296 -9.35 -1.10 29.54
CA ARG A 296 -8.70 0.21 29.36
C ARG A 296 -8.08 0.76 30.66
N PHE A 297 -8.43 0.18 31.81
CA PHE A 297 -7.99 0.59 33.15
C PHE A 297 -6.89 -0.28 33.74
N LEU A 298 -6.49 -1.37 33.07
CA LEU A 298 -5.21 -2.00 33.35
C LEU A 298 -4.15 -1.21 32.58
N HIS A 299 -3.64 -0.13 33.20
CA HIS A 299 -2.48 0.58 32.67
C HIS A 299 -1.35 -0.43 32.50
N SER A 300 -1.11 -0.88 31.26
CA SER A 300 0.18 -1.45 30.92
C SER A 300 1.20 -0.35 31.17
N SER A 301 1.98 -0.50 32.24
CA SER A 301 2.97 0.49 32.61
C SER A 301 4.03 0.50 31.52
N TRP A 302 4.13 1.63 30.83
CA TRP A 302 5.20 1.89 29.88
C TRP A 302 6.54 1.73 30.61
N THR A 303 7.40 0.85 30.10
CA THR A 303 8.77 0.74 30.60
C THR A 303 9.62 1.93 30.13
N ASN A 304 10.71 2.24 30.84
CA ASN A 304 11.60 3.34 30.45
C ASN A 304 12.19 3.12 29.04
N GLU A 305 12.46 1.88 28.65
CA GLU A 305 12.93 1.49 27.33
C GLU A 305 11.87 1.76 26.25
N GLU A 306 10.60 1.46 26.53
CA GLU A 306 9.48 1.72 25.60
C GLU A 306 9.23 3.23 25.46
N ILE A 307 9.29 3.99 26.55
CA ILE A 307 9.20 5.45 26.53
C ILE A 307 10.33 6.02 25.68
N LYS A 308 11.58 5.61 25.94
CA LYS A 308 12.76 6.03 25.17
C LYS A 308 12.64 5.67 23.70
N SER A 309 12.12 4.48 23.38
CA SER A 309 11.89 4.05 22.00
C SER A 309 10.92 4.97 21.27
N ALA A 310 9.79 5.30 21.91
CA ALA A 310 8.76 6.16 21.33
C ALA A 310 9.22 7.63 21.23
N THR A 311 9.69 8.22 22.32
CA THR A 311 9.89 9.68 22.44
C THR A 311 11.33 10.12 22.17
N GLY A 312 12.29 9.20 22.24
CA GLY A 312 13.72 9.48 22.16
C GLY A 312 14.37 9.83 23.50
N GLY A 313 13.60 9.94 24.59
CA GLY A 313 14.12 10.23 25.94
C GLY A 313 13.34 9.48 27.02
N THR A 314 13.94 9.29 28.19
CA THR A 314 13.32 8.55 29.30
C THR A 314 12.27 9.35 30.07
N ASP A 315 12.36 10.69 30.02
CA ASP A 315 11.50 11.57 30.83
C ASP A 315 10.40 12.26 30.01
N SER A 316 10.48 12.19 28.68
CA SER A 316 9.44 12.76 27.82
C SER A 316 8.24 11.82 27.75
N ARG A 317 7.06 12.36 28.04
CA ARG A 317 5.76 11.67 27.90
C ARG A 317 4.98 12.14 26.67
N VAL A 318 5.47 13.20 26.01
CA VAL A 318 4.83 13.80 24.84
C VAL A 318 5.77 13.70 23.66
N ILE A 319 5.27 13.08 22.58
CA ILE A 319 5.94 13.11 21.28
C ILE A 319 5.38 14.27 20.46
N ARG A 320 6.26 14.96 19.72
CA ARG A 320 5.91 16.09 18.84
C ARG A 320 6.28 15.78 17.39
N ASN A 321 5.41 16.16 16.48
CA ASN A 321 5.59 16.13 15.05
C ASN A 321 5.95 17.56 14.58
N PRO A 322 7.16 17.79 14.03
CA PRO A 322 7.60 19.11 13.58
C PRO A 322 6.96 19.57 12.26
N LEU A 323 6.14 18.73 11.62
CA LEU A 323 5.48 19.00 10.34
C LEU A 323 3.96 19.10 10.55
N LYS A 324 3.33 20.11 9.96
CA LYS A 324 1.87 20.20 9.88
C LYS A 324 1.39 19.30 8.75
N LEU A 325 0.99 18.07 9.07
CA LEU A 325 0.64 17.06 8.08
C LEU A 325 -0.86 16.84 7.99
N ARG A 326 -1.33 16.63 6.76
CA ARG A 326 -2.70 16.22 6.42
C ARG A 326 -2.65 15.01 5.49
N SER A 327 -3.64 14.15 5.56
CA SER A 327 -3.78 13.07 4.59
C SER A 327 -4.42 13.60 3.31
N SER A 328 -3.86 13.23 2.15
CA SER A 328 -4.44 13.58 0.85
C SER A 328 -5.84 12.98 0.66
N TYR A 329 -6.06 11.75 1.12
CA TYR A 329 -7.34 11.06 0.99
C TYR A 329 -8.39 11.65 1.94
N ALA A 330 -8.03 11.99 3.18
CA ALA A 330 -8.94 12.67 4.10
C ALA A 330 -9.35 14.08 3.62
N MET A 331 -8.49 14.76 2.83
CA MET A 331 -8.76 16.09 2.30
C MET A 331 -9.70 16.06 1.08
N VAL A 332 -9.62 15.02 0.25
CA VAL A 332 -10.43 14.89 -0.98
C VAL A 332 -11.69 14.07 -0.70
N LYS A 333 -12.86 14.72 -0.75
CA LYS A 333 -14.15 14.09 -0.45
C LYS A 333 -14.48 13.00 -1.47
N GLY A 334 -14.42 11.74 -1.03
CA GLY A 334 -14.87 10.59 -1.82
C GLY A 334 -16.28 10.11 -1.44
N SER A 335 -16.70 9.00 -2.05
CA SER A 335 -17.99 8.36 -1.79
C SER A 335 -18.01 7.63 -0.45
N ALA A 336 -19.15 7.61 0.23
CA ALA A 336 -19.35 6.81 1.45
C ALA A 336 -19.21 5.29 1.21
N GLU A 337 -19.25 4.84 -0.04
CA GLU A 337 -19.01 3.44 -0.41
C GLU A 337 -17.54 3.02 -0.30
N THR A 338 -16.63 3.99 -0.42
CA THR A 338 -15.17 3.80 -0.44
C THR A 338 -14.47 4.50 0.72
N ARG A 339 -15.14 5.45 1.40
CA ARG A 339 -14.59 6.32 2.44
C ARG A 339 -15.28 6.15 3.79
N SER A 340 -14.51 6.21 4.87
CA SER A 340 -15.03 6.34 6.23
C SER A 340 -15.42 7.79 6.58
N SER A 341 -16.03 7.98 7.75
CA SER A 341 -16.48 9.29 8.24
C SER A 341 -15.37 10.33 8.41
N ASN A 342 -14.11 9.90 8.58
CA ASN A 342 -12.94 10.78 8.63
C ASN A 342 -12.32 11.05 7.25
N GLY A 343 -12.96 10.60 6.16
CA GLY A 343 -12.51 10.82 4.79
C GLY A 343 -11.40 9.86 4.33
N GLU A 344 -10.94 8.93 5.15
CA GLU A 344 -9.95 7.93 4.70
C GLU A 344 -10.61 6.79 3.92
N PRO A 345 -9.88 6.04 3.08
CA PRO A 345 -10.37 4.81 2.49
C PRO A 345 -10.90 3.84 3.55
N LEU A 346 -11.92 3.06 3.22
CA LEU A 346 -12.37 1.96 4.07
C LEU A 346 -11.35 0.82 4.11
N ALA A 347 -10.62 0.59 3.01
CA ALA A 347 -9.54 -0.38 2.95
C ALA A 347 -8.48 0.01 1.91
N THR A 348 -7.22 -0.17 2.32
CA THR A 348 -6.04 -0.15 1.45
C THR A 348 -5.39 -1.51 1.36
N SER A 349 -5.66 -2.42 2.31
CA SER A 349 -5.16 -3.79 2.35
C SER A 349 -6.27 -4.80 2.64
N TYR A 350 -6.20 -5.97 2.00
CA TYR A 350 -7.15 -7.06 2.21
C TYR A 350 -6.55 -8.46 2.03
N HIS A 351 -6.44 -9.19 3.15
CA HIS A 351 -6.15 -10.62 3.18
C HIS A 351 -7.01 -11.33 4.25
N SER A 352 -6.84 -12.63 4.46
CA SER A 352 -7.75 -13.41 5.34
C SER A 352 -7.77 -12.98 6.82
N LYS A 353 -6.80 -12.21 7.29
CA LYS A 353 -6.67 -11.76 8.68
C LYS A 353 -6.80 -10.26 8.87
N PHE A 354 -6.76 -9.47 7.80
CA PHE A 354 -6.84 -8.02 7.86
C PHE A 354 -7.66 -7.46 6.70
N LEU A 355 -8.53 -6.52 7.01
CA LEU A 355 -9.17 -5.65 6.03
C LEU A 355 -9.29 -4.26 6.65
N GLY A 356 -8.64 -3.28 6.02
CA GLY A 356 -8.64 -1.91 6.52
C GLY A 356 -7.58 -1.05 5.86
N THR A 357 -7.44 0.17 6.37
CA THR A 357 -6.52 1.18 5.86
C THR A 357 -5.28 1.26 6.73
N VAL A 358 -4.11 1.13 6.11
CA VAL A 358 -2.78 1.26 6.73
C VAL A 358 -1.78 2.03 5.89
N ASP A 359 -2.12 2.28 4.63
CA ASP A 359 -1.30 3.05 3.68
C ASP A 359 -1.78 4.49 3.64
N TYR A 360 -0.85 5.44 3.55
CA TYR A 360 -1.19 6.87 3.53
C TYR A 360 -0.26 7.67 2.63
N LEU A 361 -0.78 8.79 2.14
CA LEU A 361 -0.05 9.86 1.49
C LEU A 361 -0.28 11.15 2.29
N TRP A 362 0.60 11.40 3.26
CA TRP A 362 0.61 12.61 4.08
C TRP A 362 1.30 13.75 3.34
N PHE A 363 0.83 14.99 3.49
CA PHE A 363 1.46 16.16 2.89
C PHE A 363 1.51 17.35 3.85
N SER A 364 2.52 18.21 3.68
CA SER A 364 2.67 19.47 4.43
C SER A 364 2.13 20.67 3.66
N ASP A 365 2.16 21.86 4.28
CA ASP A 365 1.84 23.12 3.63
C ASP A 365 2.73 23.40 2.40
N GLY A 366 2.24 24.27 1.51
CA GLY A 366 2.87 24.66 0.24
C GLY A 366 2.40 23.87 -0.98
N ILE A 367 1.72 22.74 -0.76
CA ILE A 367 1.03 21.94 -1.78
C ILE A 367 -0.36 21.54 -1.29
N VAL A 368 -1.26 21.22 -2.22
CA VAL A 368 -2.58 20.65 -1.92
C VAL A 368 -2.93 19.54 -2.91
N PRO A 369 -3.65 18.49 -2.48
CA PRO A 369 -4.14 17.47 -3.40
C PRO A 369 -5.23 18.07 -4.31
N THR A 370 -5.14 17.79 -5.61
CA THR A 370 -6.14 18.20 -6.61
C THR A 370 -7.06 17.05 -7.00
N LYS A 371 -6.57 15.82 -6.97
CA LYS A 371 -7.35 14.60 -7.15
C LYS A 371 -6.64 13.39 -6.54
N VAL A 372 -7.41 12.38 -6.16
CA VAL A 372 -6.90 11.09 -5.69
C VAL A 372 -7.53 9.94 -6.48
N MET A 373 -6.81 8.85 -6.68
CA MET A 373 -7.38 7.63 -7.25
C MET A 373 -8.11 6.87 -6.14
N ASP A 374 -9.43 6.73 -6.25
CA ASP A 374 -10.22 6.08 -5.20
C ASP A 374 -9.85 4.61 -5.01
N THR A 375 -10.12 4.03 -3.84
CA THR A 375 -10.00 2.61 -3.54
C THR A 375 -11.26 1.86 -3.96
N LEU A 376 -11.29 0.54 -3.76
CA LEU A 376 -12.46 -0.26 -4.07
C LEU A 376 -13.50 -0.20 -2.94
N PRO A 377 -14.81 -0.18 -3.29
CA PRO A 377 -15.87 -0.38 -2.32
C PRO A 377 -15.74 -1.72 -1.56
N ILE A 378 -16.15 -1.73 -0.29
CA ILE A 378 -16.04 -2.94 0.56
C ILE A 378 -16.86 -4.11 0.00
N ASN A 379 -18.01 -3.86 -0.63
CA ASN A 379 -18.82 -4.90 -1.27
C ASN A 379 -18.10 -5.54 -2.48
N VAL A 380 -17.29 -4.78 -3.22
CA VAL A 380 -16.45 -5.29 -4.32
C VAL A 380 -15.33 -6.15 -3.75
N LEU A 381 -14.60 -5.66 -2.74
CA LEU A 381 -13.55 -6.42 -2.05
C LEU A 381 -14.09 -7.75 -1.50
N LYS A 382 -15.28 -7.74 -0.87
CA LYS A 382 -15.96 -8.97 -0.43
C LYS A 382 -16.20 -9.98 -1.55
N LYS A 383 -16.63 -9.51 -2.73
CA LYS A 383 -16.89 -10.38 -3.89
C LYS A 383 -15.61 -10.98 -4.45
N ILE A 384 -14.48 -10.25 -4.35
CA ILE A 384 -13.16 -10.74 -4.75
C ILE A 384 -12.68 -11.84 -3.79
N GLY A 385 -12.94 -11.71 -2.49
CA GLY A 385 -12.66 -12.74 -1.47
C GLY A 385 -11.24 -12.76 -0.91
N GLY A 386 -10.35 -11.91 -1.42
CA GLY A 386 -8.99 -11.68 -0.95
C GLY A 386 -8.11 -11.10 -2.05
N LEU A 387 -7.08 -10.35 -1.67
CA LEU A 387 -6.03 -9.90 -2.57
C LEU A 387 -4.73 -10.70 -2.26
N PRO A 388 -3.80 -10.88 -3.22
CA PRO A 388 -3.86 -10.50 -4.65
C PRO A 388 -4.98 -11.19 -5.43
N CYS A 389 -5.32 -10.67 -6.61
CA CYS A 389 -6.30 -11.28 -7.51
C CYS A 389 -5.92 -11.09 -8.99
N GLN A 390 -6.85 -11.37 -9.91
CA GLN A 390 -6.57 -11.24 -11.35
C GLN A 390 -6.10 -9.84 -11.76
N LYS A 391 -6.69 -8.79 -11.20
CA LYS A 391 -6.41 -7.39 -11.56
C LYS A 391 -5.44 -6.67 -10.62
N PHE A 392 -5.16 -7.19 -9.42
CA PHE A 392 -4.27 -6.56 -8.44
C PHE A 392 -3.19 -7.54 -7.99
N GLY A 393 -1.92 -7.17 -8.15
CA GLY A 393 -0.77 -8.03 -7.88
C GLY A 393 -0.23 -7.98 -6.45
N SER A 394 -0.90 -7.26 -5.54
CA SER A 394 -0.56 -7.16 -4.12
C SER A 394 -1.81 -7.37 -3.27
N ASP A 395 -1.64 -7.67 -1.98
CA ASP A 395 -2.72 -7.60 -1.01
C ASP A 395 -3.09 -6.17 -0.58
N HIS A 396 -2.32 -5.18 -1.03
CA HIS A 396 -2.62 -3.76 -0.94
C HIS A 396 -3.12 -3.18 -2.27
N LEU A 397 -3.78 -2.03 -2.21
CA LEU A 397 -4.15 -1.20 -3.36
C LEU A 397 -3.22 0.02 -3.43
N PRO A 398 -2.72 0.42 -4.62
CA PRO A 398 -1.86 1.59 -4.72
C PRO A 398 -2.64 2.87 -4.42
N LEU A 399 -2.14 3.71 -3.52
CA LEU A 399 -2.66 5.05 -3.32
C LEU A 399 -2.02 6.00 -4.32
N VAL A 400 -2.81 6.91 -4.89
CA VAL A 400 -2.36 7.88 -5.89
C VAL A 400 -2.97 9.23 -5.59
N SER A 401 -2.13 10.26 -5.47
CA SER A 401 -2.57 11.65 -5.32
C SER A 401 -1.85 12.54 -6.31
N GLU A 402 -2.60 13.39 -7.00
CA GLU A 402 -2.07 14.54 -7.71
C GLU A 402 -2.04 15.73 -6.77
N PHE A 403 -0.94 16.48 -6.79
CA PHE A 403 -0.74 17.68 -6.01
C PHE A 403 -0.47 18.86 -6.93
N ALA A 404 -0.93 20.04 -6.50
CA ALA A 404 -0.54 21.33 -7.06
C ALA A 404 0.20 22.15 -5.99
N PHE A 405 1.14 22.98 -6.41
CA PHE A 405 1.73 23.98 -5.54
C PHE A 405 0.76 25.13 -5.29
N ILE A 406 0.85 25.76 -4.12
CA ILE A 406 0.12 26.99 -3.82
C ILE A 406 0.94 28.19 -4.33
N GLN A 407 0.30 29.15 -5.00
CA GLN A 407 0.91 30.41 -5.44
C GLN A 407 1.36 31.23 -4.21
N GLY A 408 2.54 31.87 -4.28
CA GLY A 408 3.03 32.76 -3.21
C GLY A 408 4.03 32.19 -2.19
N SER A 409 4.85 31.18 -2.54
CA SER A 409 5.92 30.70 -1.64
C SER A 409 7.34 31.19 -1.97
N LYS A 410 7.53 31.91 -3.09
CA LYS A 410 8.85 32.44 -3.49
C LYS A 410 8.87 33.85 -4.12
N ASP A 411 7.74 34.36 -4.62
CA ASP A 411 7.76 35.59 -5.43
C ASP A 411 7.74 36.90 -4.61
N GLU A 412 7.62 36.84 -3.27
CA GLU A 412 7.63 38.04 -2.40
C GLU A 412 9.05 38.49 -1.97
N ASN A 413 10.08 37.68 -2.18
CA ASN A 413 11.46 38.02 -1.75
C ASN A 413 12.37 38.55 -2.87
N GLU A 414 11.93 38.56 -4.12
CA GLU A 414 12.71 39.17 -5.22
C GLU A 414 12.26 40.60 -5.56
N THR A 415 11.06 41.00 -5.18
CA THR A 415 10.53 42.35 -5.46
C THR A 415 10.89 43.40 -4.40
N SER A 416 11.44 43.00 -3.25
CA SER A 416 11.88 43.92 -2.18
C SER A 416 13.33 44.42 -2.33
N ASN A 417 14.12 43.86 -3.28
CA ASN A 417 15.51 44.28 -3.51
C ASN A 417 15.70 45.24 -4.71
N PHE A 418 14.63 45.71 -5.36
CA PHE A 418 14.70 46.65 -6.49
C PHE A 418 14.14 48.05 -6.19
N LEU A 419 13.78 48.35 -4.94
CA LEU A 419 13.26 49.67 -4.53
C LEU A 419 14.14 50.42 -3.51
N ILE A 420 15.37 49.96 -3.29
CA ILE A 420 16.38 50.72 -2.53
C ILE A 420 17.70 50.66 -3.30
N SER A 421 17.82 51.49 -4.34
CA SER A 421 19.11 51.91 -4.90
C SER A 421 18.97 53.31 -5.48
#